data_AF-A0A4V2AY33-F1
#
_entry.id   AF-A0A4V2AY33-F1
#
_cell.length_a   1.000
_cell.length_b   1.000
_cell.length_c   1.000
_cell.angle_alpha   90.00
_cell.angle_beta   90.00
_cell.angle_gamma   90.00
#
_symmetry.space_group_name_H-M   'P 1'
#
loop_
_entity.id
_entity.type
_entity.pdbx_description
1 polymer ?
#
loop_
_entity_poly.entity_id
_entity_poly.type
_entity_poly.pdbx_seq_one_letter_code
_entity_poly.pdbx_strand_id
1 'polypeptide(L)' 'MTTLSCFKAYDVRGRIPNELNEQVAYQIGQAYAGFVKPKRVCVGRDIRLSSAQ' A
#
# COMPACT_ATOMS: atom_id res chain seq x y z
N MET A 1 2.13 5.39 19.21
CA MET A 1 2.32 5.35 17.75
C MET A 1 2.25 3.90 17.33
N THR A 2 1.30 3.54 16.46
CA THR A 2 1.22 2.18 15.91
C THR A 2 2.33 2.01 14.89
N THR A 3 3.20 1.02 15.09
CA THR A 3 4.30 0.76 14.15
C THR A 3 3.74 0.17 12.86
N LEU A 4 3.92 0.86 11.72
CA LEU A 4 3.61 0.33 10.40
C LEU A 4 4.68 -0.68 9.98
N SER A 5 4.59 -1.91 10.51
CA SER A 5 5.59 -2.96 10.29
C SER A 5 5.71 -3.40 8.83
N CYS A 6 4.74 -3.04 7.97
CA CYS A 6 4.73 -3.38 6.56
C CYS A 6 5.77 -2.61 5.72
N PHE A 7 6.34 -1.51 6.20
CA PHE A 7 7.42 -0.80 5.47
C PHE A 7 8.75 -1.52 5.66
N LYS A 8 9.29 -2.06 4.58
CA LYS A 8 10.62 -2.70 4.52
C LYS A 8 11.60 -1.80 3.77
N ALA A 9 12.84 -2.23 3.68
CA ALA A 9 13.91 -1.42 3.07
C ALA A 9 13.63 -1.02 1.61
N TYR A 10 12.90 -1.85 0.86
CA TYR A 10 12.72 -1.66 -0.59
C TYR A 10 11.26 -1.63 -1.05
N ASP A 11 10.32 -2.09 -0.22
CA ASP A 11 8.90 -2.14 -0.57
C ASP A 11 8.01 -2.24 0.67
N VAL A 12 6.71 -2.27 0.42
CA VAL A 12 5.68 -2.51 1.43
C VAL A 12 5.29 -3.98 1.38
N ARG A 13 5.58 -4.73 2.44
CA ARG A 13 5.21 -6.14 2.62
C ARG A 13 4.76 -6.41 4.04
N GLY A 14 3.57 -6.99 4.17
CA GLY A 14 3.02 -7.41 5.45
C GLY A 14 2.00 -8.54 5.29
N ARG A 15 1.69 -9.20 6.40
CA ARG A 15 0.59 -10.17 6.48
C ARG A 15 -0.77 -9.45 6.44
N ILE A 16 -1.67 -9.99 5.64
CA ILE A 16 -3.07 -9.53 5.58
C ILE A 16 -3.87 -10.29 6.65
N PRO A 17 -4.77 -9.64 7.41
CA PRO A 17 -5.09 -8.21 7.38
C PRO A 17 -4.31 -7.34 8.39
N ASN A 18 -3.50 -7.96 9.26
CA ASN A 18 -3.02 -7.30 10.48
C ASN A 18 -1.91 -6.28 10.24
N GLU A 19 -1.04 -6.49 9.25
CA GLU A 19 0.09 -5.61 8.96
C GLU A 19 -0.13 -4.77 7.69
N LEU A 20 -0.85 -5.34 6.71
CA LEU A 20 -1.30 -4.66 5.50
C LEU A 20 -2.78 -4.96 5.28
N ASN A 21 -3.56 -3.92 5.01
CA ASN A 21 -5.00 -3.98 4.76
C ASN A 21 -5.42 -2.82 3.86
N GLU A 22 -6.69 -2.82 3.45
CA GLU A 22 -7.28 -1.81 2.57
C GLU A 22 -7.09 -0.38 3.09
N GLN A 23 -7.26 -0.16 4.41
CA GLN A 23 -7.09 1.16 5.01
C GLN A 23 -5.63 1.66 4.85
N VAL A 24 -4.65 0.81 5.14
CA VAL A 24 -3.24 1.15 4.98
C VAL A 24 -2.90 1.37 3.50
N ALA A 25 -3.40 0.52 2.59
CA ALA A 25 -3.17 0.66 1.15
C ALA A 25 -3.73 1.99 0.62
N TYR A 26 -4.93 2.38 1.04
CA TYR A 26 -5.53 3.67 0.69
C TYR A 26 -4.70 4.86 1.20
N GLN A 27 -4.25 4.81 2.45
CA GLN A 27 -3.40 5.84 3.03
C GLN A 27 -2.05 5.96 2.32
N ILE A 28 -1.44 4.84 1.89
CA ILE A 28 -0.23 4.84 1.06
C ILE A 28 -0.50 5.56 -0.27
N GLY A 29 -1.63 5.27 -0.93
CA GLY A 29 -2.02 5.95 -2.16
C GLY A 29 -2.18 7.46 -1.99
N GLN A 30 -2.84 7.90 -0.92
CA GLN A 30 -2.98 9.32 -0.58
C GLN A 30 -1.62 9.98 -0.32
N ALA A 31 -0.75 9.33 0.46
CA ALA A 31 0.59 9.82 0.76
C ALA A 31 1.44 9.92 -0.52
N TYR A 32 1.40 8.90 -1.38
CA TYR A 32 2.08 8.91 -2.68
C TYR A 32 1.59 10.06 -3.56
N ALA A 33 0.28 10.29 -3.65
CA ALA A 33 -0.28 11.40 -4.42
C ALA A 33 0.13 12.77 -3.87
N GLY A 34 0.15 12.94 -2.54
CA GLY A 34 0.58 14.19 -1.90
C GLY A 34 2.07 14.48 -2.07
N PHE A 35 2.91 13.44 -2.01
CA PHE A 35 4.36 13.57 -2.12
C PHE A 35 4.84 13.68 -3.57
N VAL A 36 4.46 12.72 -4.43
CA VAL A 36 4.93 12.64 -5.83
C VAL A 36 4.15 13.57 -6.76
N LYS A 37 2.90 13.91 -6.42
CA LYS A 37 2.00 14.77 -7.21
C LYS A 37 1.85 14.31 -8.68
N PRO A 38 1.56 13.02 -8.94
CA PRO A 38 1.41 12.51 -10.30
C PRO A 38 0.12 13.02 -10.94
N LYS A 39 0.12 13.22 -12.26
CA LYS A 39 -1.11 13.51 -13.04
C LYS A 39 -1.89 12.23 -13.38
N ARG A 40 -1.17 11.13 -13.63
CA ARG A 40 -1.71 9.80 -13.95
C ARG A 40 -0.77 8.75 -13.37
N VAL A 41 -1.32 7.63 -12.92
CA VAL A 41 -0.59 6.52 -12.30
C VAL A 41 -1.03 5.22 -12.94
N CYS A 42 -0.07 4.37 -13.32
CA CYS A 42 -0.34 3.00 -13.74
C CYS A 42 -0.46 2.12 -12.49
N VAL A 43 -1.50 1.29 -12.43
CA VAL A 43 -1.72 0.35 -11.32
C VAL A 43 -1.78 -1.07 -11.91
N GLY A 44 -1.11 -2.00 -11.23
CA GLY A 44 -1.11 -3.41 -11.60
C GLY A 44 -1.17 -4.28 -10.33
N ARG A 45 -1.62 -5.51 -10.49
CA ARG A 45 -1.74 -6.49 -9.40
C ARG A 45 -1.41 -7.89 -9.86
N ASP A 46 -1.03 -8.74 -8.92
CA ASP A 46 -0.81 -10.17 -9.14
C ASP A 46 -2.12 -10.98 -9.00
N ILE A 47 -2.00 -12.32 -9.03
CA ILE A 47 -3.12 -13.27 -8.99
C ILE A 47 -3.77 -13.45 -7.61
N ARG A 48 -3.27 -12.80 -6.55
CA ARG A 48 -3.81 -13.03 -5.20
C ARG A 48 -5.22 -12.44 -5.07
N LEU A 49 -6.09 -13.15 -4.35
CA LEU A 49 -7.47 -12.72 -4.11
C LEU A 49 -7.51 -11.35 -3.40
N SER A 50 -6.64 -11.16 -2.41
CA SER A 50 -6.52 -9.92 -1.67
C SER A 50 -6.00 -8.74 -2.49
N SER A 51 -5.46 -8.97 -3.69
CA SER A 51 -4.97 -7.90 -4.56
C SER A 51 -6.11 -7.22 -5.34
N ALA A 52 -7.31 -7.81 -5.36
CA ALA A 52 -8.52 -7.23 -5.97
C ALA A 52 -9.24 -6.22 -5.06
N GLN A 53 -8.98 -6.35 -3.76
CA GLN A 53 -9.63 -5.65 -2.68
C GLN A 53 -8.93 -4.32 -2.39
#